data_AF-A0A3D4NEK0-F1
#
_entry.id   AF-A0A3D4NEK0-F1
#
_cell.length_a   1.000
_cell.length_b   1.000
_cell.length_c   1.000
_cell.angle_alpha   90.00
_cell.angle_beta   90.00
_cell.angle_gamma   90.00
#
_symmetry.space_group_name_H-M   'P 1'
#
loop_
_entity.id
_entity.type
_entity.pdbx_description
1 polymer ?
#
loop_
_entity_poly.entity_id
_entity_poly.type
_entity_poly.pdbx_seq_one_letter_code
_entity_poly.pdbx_strand_id
1 'polypeptide(L)'
;MIKKIFNDRTAGWIGKSILIVITSLWCYWSIGEMYHEGWWGPFYIRLIYLIPGSAFLLLTLVGIKWPQVGGWLIVIFGGLFTVMFMDIHITGGKLTIDRDLTGSLVSAPLVFLGALLLIEGRNFKRRLAHGWIPHVKWWRRNLWYLLAIIPPLGILIGLSAYSLPFVLTRMDDGDRGMRLINGNESDLVWAPEGPGWNWKQDYGGYPSWNMVALYGVQPVGFEDKPGFDSKKGEFATEEEMLKYNLCLYLGEDGITLETEPQNIWQMPTINDYARAFARHGINAGCTWQGETHDQMTCEIKPDKETPLWAPDLEPIYYWAAEESDQRNAYFVSYNGWVNATYKAGGNPRHSYRCVREP
;
A
#
# COMPACT_ATOMS: atom_id res chain seq x y z
N MET A 1 -28.82 -40.61 -13.04
CA MET A 1 -27.84 -39.88 -13.89
C MET A 1 -27.44 -38.52 -13.30
N ILE A 2 -28.37 -37.70 -12.82
CA ILE A 2 -28.11 -36.35 -12.25
C ILE A 2 -27.17 -36.36 -11.01
N LYS A 3 -27.34 -37.28 -10.05
CA LYS A 3 -26.46 -37.38 -8.86
C LYS A 3 -24.97 -37.66 -9.21
N LYS A 4 -24.70 -38.50 -10.21
CA LYS A 4 -23.33 -38.84 -10.65
C LYS A 4 -22.68 -37.67 -11.40
N ILE A 5 -23.46 -36.97 -12.22
CA ILE A 5 -23.01 -35.76 -12.94
C ILE A 5 -22.65 -34.63 -11.97
N PHE A 6 -23.42 -34.45 -10.90
CA PHE A 6 -23.09 -33.48 -9.86
C PHE A 6 -21.75 -33.85 -9.19
N ASN A 7 -21.60 -35.10 -8.74
CA ASN A 7 -20.38 -35.53 -8.04
C ASN A 7 -19.10 -35.34 -8.88
N ASP A 8 -19.16 -35.61 -10.20
CA ASP A 8 -17.99 -35.49 -11.08
C ASP A 8 -17.61 -34.04 -11.44
N ARG A 9 -18.49 -33.06 -11.20
CA ARG A 9 -18.28 -31.64 -11.57
C ARG A 9 -18.15 -30.71 -10.38
N THR A 10 -18.62 -31.11 -9.20
CA THR A 10 -18.63 -30.29 -7.98
C THR A 10 -17.26 -29.72 -7.67
N ALA A 11 -16.21 -30.55 -7.64
CA ALA A 11 -14.85 -30.10 -7.34
C ALA A 11 -14.35 -29.01 -8.31
N GLY A 12 -14.61 -29.19 -9.61
CA GLY A 12 -14.21 -28.21 -10.63
C GLY A 12 -15.01 -26.92 -10.59
N TRP A 13 -16.29 -26.99 -10.23
CA TRP A 13 -17.13 -25.80 -10.06
C TRP A 13 -16.70 -25.00 -8.83
N ILE A 14 -16.51 -25.67 -7.70
CA ILE A 14 -16.02 -25.03 -6.47
C ILE A 14 -14.65 -24.38 -6.73
N GLY A 15 -13.71 -25.14 -7.32
CA GLY A 15 -12.38 -24.62 -7.61
C GLY A 15 -12.39 -23.40 -8.54
N LYS A 16 -13.14 -23.45 -9.65
CA LYS A 16 -13.23 -22.30 -10.57
C LYS A 16 -13.90 -21.09 -9.92
N SER A 17 -14.98 -21.29 -9.16
CA SER A 17 -15.68 -20.20 -8.47
C SER A 17 -14.77 -19.49 -7.46
N ILE A 18 -14.07 -20.24 -6.60
CA ILE A 18 -13.13 -19.68 -5.62
C ILE A 18 -12.00 -18.92 -6.34
N LEU A 19 -11.43 -19.51 -7.39
CA LEU A 19 -10.35 -18.89 -8.15
C LEU A 19 -10.75 -17.58 -8.82
N ILE A 20 -11.98 -17.50 -9.34
CA ILE A 20 -12.55 -16.27 -9.91
C ILE A 20 -12.74 -15.20 -8.84
N VAL A 21 -13.22 -15.57 -7.64
CA VAL A 21 -13.36 -14.62 -6.51
C VAL A 21 -11.98 -14.08 -6.11
N ILE A 22 -10.99 -14.95 -5.91
CA ILE A 22 -9.62 -14.56 -5.57
C ILE A 22 -9.04 -13.62 -6.65
N THR A 23 -9.23 -13.96 -7.92
CA THR A 23 -8.78 -13.11 -9.04
C THR A 23 -9.45 -11.74 -9.01
N SER A 24 -10.75 -11.69 -8.72
CA SER A 24 -11.49 -10.43 -8.64
C SER A 24 -10.96 -9.56 -7.50
N LEU A 25 -10.67 -10.16 -6.34
CA LEU A 25 -10.06 -9.45 -5.21
C LEU A 25 -8.68 -8.89 -5.54
N TRP A 26 -7.82 -9.69 -6.18
CA TRP A 26 -6.49 -9.22 -6.61
C TRP A 26 -6.56 -8.13 -7.67
N CYS A 27 -7.53 -8.19 -8.59
CA CYS A 27 -7.78 -7.12 -9.55
C CYS A 27 -8.27 -5.84 -8.85
N TYR A 28 -9.18 -5.97 -7.88
CA TYR A 28 -9.65 -4.83 -7.08
C TYR A 28 -8.49 -4.16 -6.35
N TRP A 29 -7.67 -4.93 -5.65
CA TRP A 29 -6.47 -4.41 -4.97
C TRP A 29 -5.51 -3.77 -5.97
N SER A 30 -5.14 -4.45 -7.05
CA SER A 30 -4.17 -3.95 -8.05
C SER A 30 -4.58 -2.62 -8.66
N ILE A 31 -5.86 -2.47 -9.00
CA ILE A 31 -6.39 -1.25 -9.62
C ILE A 31 -6.57 -0.15 -8.57
N GLY A 32 -6.98 -0.51 -7.35
CA GLY A 32 -7.05 0.40 -6.21
C GLY A 32 -5.69 1.03 -5.91
N GLU A 33 -4.65 0.21 -5.74
CA GLU A 33 -3.28 0.65 -5.47
C GLU A 33 -2.69 1.43 -6.65
N MET A 34 -2.99 1.04 -7.89
CA MET A 34 -2.56 1.82 -9.07
C MET A 34 -3.05 3.27 -9.02
N TYR A 35 -4.29 3.50 -8.57
CA TYR A 35 -4.83 4.86 -8.42
C TYR A 35 -4.40 5.56 -7.14
N HIS A 36 -4.36 4.81 -6.03
CA HIS A 36 -4.06 5.36 -4.71
C HIS A 36 -2.58 5.73 -4.57
N GLU A 37 -1.70 4.85 -5.02
CA GLU A 37 -0.25 4.98 -4.85
C GLU A 37 0.51 5.10 -6.15
N GLY A 38 0.08 4.41 -7.21
CA GLY A 38 0.82 4.33 -8.47
C GLY A 38 0.62 5.53 -9.39
N TRP A 39 -0.24 6.48 -9.03
CA TRP A 39 -0.63 7.59 -9.90
C TRP A 39 0.27 8.82 -9.72
N TRP A 40 1.56 8.64 -10.00
CA TRP A 40 2.59 9.67 -10.08
C TRP A 40 3.61 9.28 -11.16
N GLY A 41 4.46 10.23 -11.56
CA GLY A 41 5.54 10.00 -12.50
C GLY A 41 5.17 9.29 -13.82
N PRO A 42 6.14 8.60 -14.44
CA PRO A 42 5.95 7.88 -15.71
C PRO A 42 4.91 6.75 -15.66
N PHE A 43 4.32 6.44 -16.82
CA PHE A 43 3.23 5.45 -16.93
C PHE A 43 3.62 4.04 -16.46
N TYR A 44 4.89 3.64 -16.58
CA TYR A 44 5.33 2.30 -16.16
C TYR A 44 5.17 2.05 -14.65
N ILE A 45 5.16 3.10 -13.82
CA ILE A 45 4.93 2.99 -12.37
C ILE A 45 3.54 2.39 -12.12
N ARG A 46 2.52 2.90 -12.82
CA ARG A 46 1.13 2.40 -12.76
C ARG A 46 1.04 0.93 -13.16
N LEU A 47 1.82 0.53 -14.17
CA LEU A 47 1.80 -0.85 -14.68
C LEU A 47 2.30 -1.89 -13.67
N ILE A 48 3.24 -1.52 -12.78
CA ILE A 48 3.76 -2.43 -11.75
C ILE A 48 2.64 -2.88 -10.82
N TYR A 49 1.75 -1.97 -10.43
CA TYR A 49 0.60 -2.26 -9.58
C TYR A 49 -0.41 -3.20 -10.23
N LEU A 50 -0.47 -3.29 -11.56
CA LEU A 50 -1.36 -4.19 -12.29
C LEU A 50 -0.83 -5.63 -12.40
N ILE A 51 0.44 -5.87 -12.04
CA ILE A 51 1.08 -7.19 -12.17
C ILE A 51 0.31 -8.27 -11.37
N PRO A 52 -0.02 -8.08 -10.08
CA PRO A 52 -0.68 -9.13 -9.31
C PRO A 52 -2.04 -9.52 -9.89
N GLY A 53 -2.91 -8.55 -10.16
CA GLY A 53 -4.23 -8.80 -10.76
C GLY A 53 -4.13 -9.48 -12.13
N SER A 54 -3.20 -9.04 -12.97
CA SER A 54 -2.98 -9.64 -14.30
C SER A 54 -2.45 -11.07 -14.21
N ALA A 55 -1.54 -11.35 -13.27
CA ALA A 55 -0.99 -12.69 -13.04
C ALA A 55 -2.07 -13.66 -12.55
N PHE A 56 -2.91 -13.25 -11.60
CA PHE A 56 -4.04 -14.05 -11.12
C PHE A 56 -5.09 -14.27 -12.22
N LEU A 57 -5.38 -13.26 -13.04
CA LEU A 57 -6.28 -13.42 -14.18
C LEU A 57 -5.73 -14.44 -15.18
N LEU A 58 -4.44 -14.36 -15.52
CA LEU A 58 -3.79 -15.33 -16.41
C LEU A 58 -3.84 -16.75 -15.83
N LEU A 59 -3.50 -16.92 -14.55
CA LEU A 59 -3.60 -18.21 -13.84
C LEU A 59 -5.01 -18.76 -13.86
N THR A 60 -6.03 -17.92 -13.71
CA THR A 60 -7.45 -18.31 -13.78
C THR A 60 -7.85 -18.76 -15.16
N LEU A 61 -7.46 -18.03 -16.20
CA LEU A 61 -7.74 -18.42 -17.59
C LEU A 61 -7.05 -19.74 -17.94
N VAL A 62 -5.80 -19.94 -17.49
CA VAL A 62 -5.07 -21.21 -17.62
C VAL A 62 -5.76 -22.33 -16.83
N GLY A 63 -6.20 -22.09 -15.61
CA GLY A 63 -6.92 -23.06 -14.77
C GLY A 63 -8.28 -23.46 -15.33
N ILE A 64 -8.95 -22.57 -16.05
CA ILE A 64 -10.21 -22.88 -16.75
C ILE A 64 -9.95 -23.69 -18.01
N LYS A 65 -8.96 -23.29 -18.83
CA LYS A 65 -8.62 -23.93 -20.11
C LYS A 65 -7.97 -25.30 -19.92
N TRP A 66 -7.02 -25.38 -18.99
CA TRP A 66 -6.20 -26.55 -18.71
C TRP A 66 -6.13 -26.78 -17.19
N PRO A 67 -7.19 -27.34 -16.57
CA PRO A 67 -7.26 -27.49 -15.11
C PRO A 67 -6.08 -28.25 -14.50
N GLN A 68 -5.49 -29.20 -15.21
CA GLN A 68 -4.29 -29.90 -14.72
C GLN A 68 -3.06 -28.98 -14.66
N VAL A 69 -2.84 -28.16 -15.69
CA VAL A 69 -1.71 -27.25 -15.75
C VAL A 69 -1.91 -26.13 -14.72
N GLY A 70 -3.07 -25.48 -14.72
CA GLY A 70 -3.39 -24.44 -13.74
C GLY A 70 -3.36 -24.96 -12.31
N GLY A 71 -3.85 -26.18 -12.07
CA GLY A 71 -3.79 -26.83 -10.76
C GLY A 71 -2.35 -26.99 -10.27
N TRP A 72 -1.44 -27.51 -11.11
CA TRP A 72 -0.03 -27.61 -10.75
C TRP A 72 0.64 -26.26 -10.54
N LEU A 73 0.39 -25.28 -11.41
CA LEU A 73 0.94 -23.93 -11.25
C LEU A 73 0.51 -23.32 -9.91
N ILE A 74 -0.77 -23.42 -9.55
CA ILE A 74 -1.28 -22.89 -8.28
C ILE A 74 -0.69 -23.64 -7.08
N VAL A 75 -0.54 -24.98 -7.14
CA VAL A 75 0.12 -25.73 -6.06
C VAL A 75 1.57 -25.31 -5.90
N ILE A 76 2.31 -25.18 -7.01
CA ILE A 76 3.74 -24.82 -6.99
C ILE A 76 3.91 -23.39 -6.48
N PHE A 77 3.23 -22.40 -7.08
CA PHE A 77 3.36 -21.01 -6.67
C PHE A 77 2.79 -20.77 -5.27
N GLY A 78 1.64 -21.37 -4.94
CA GLY A 78 1.08 -21.29 -3.60
C GLY A 78 2.01 -21.90 -2.55
N GLY A 79 2.60 -23.06 -2.84
CA GLY A 79 3.57 -23.71 -1.96
C GLY A 79 4.89 -22.95 -1.82
N LEU A 80 5.43 -22.42 -2.92
CA LEU A 80 6.62 -21.55 -2.87
C LEU A 80 6.35 -20.28 -2.06
N PHE A 81 5.17 -19.67 -2.23
CA PHE A 81 4.74 -18.53 -1.44
C PHE A 81 4.61 -18.90 0.04
N THR A 82 4.05 -20.07 0.38
CA THR A 82 4.05 -20.57 1.76
C THR A 82 5.46 -20.68 2.31
N VAL A 83 6.39 -21.30 1.57
CA VAL A 83 7.78 -21.50 2.02
C VAL A 83 8.51 -20.17 2.19
N MET A 84 8.25 -19.18 1.34
CA MET A 84 8.88 -17.86 1.42
C MET A 84 8.36 -17.02 2.60
N PHE A 85 7.08 -17.15 2.95
CA PHE A 85 6.45 -16.43 4.07
C PHE A 85 6.57 -17.17 5.41
N MET A 86 6.80 -18.48 5.40
CA MET A 86 7.23 -19.18 6.59
C MET A 86 8.71 -18.85 6.81
N ASP A 87 8.99 -18.10 7.87
CA ASP A 87 10.34 -17.67 8.23
C ASP A 87 11.15 -18.87 8.77
N ILE A 88 11.52 -19.79 7.86
CA ILE A 88 12.20 -21.04 8.19
C ILE A 88 13.69 -20.75 8.31
N HIS A 89 14.15 -20.58 9.55
CA HIS A 89 15.56 -20.40 9.86
C HIS A 89 16.13 -21.61 10.60
N ILE A 90 17.37 -21.97 10.30
CA ILE A 90 18.13 -22.96 11.07
C ILE A 90 19.00 -22.20 12.06
N THR A 91 18.56 -22.11 13.31
CA THR A 91 19.37 -21.53 14.40
C THR A 91 19.93 -22.66 15.27
N GLY A 92 21.26 -22.73 15.38
CA GLY A 92 21.94 -23.72 16.24
C GLY A 92 21.69 -25.20 15.89
N GLY A 93 21.45 -25.52 14.61
CA GLY A 93 21.18 -26.90 14.16
C GLY A 93 19.76 -27.40 14.43
N LYS A 94 18.85 -26.52 14.89
CA LYS A 94 17.42 -26.81 15.03
C LYS A 94 16.63 -25.97 14.02
N LEU A 95 15.64 -26.59 13.40
CA LEU A 95 14.68 -25.89 12.55
C LEU A 95 13.76 -25.06 13.46
N THR A 96 13.94 -23.74 13.45
CA THR A 96 13.02 -22.79 14.11
C THR A 96 12.05 -22.26 13.07
N ILE A 97 10.76 -22.50 13.27
CA ILE A 97 9.68 -21.98 12.44
C ILE A 97 9.06 -20.84 13.23
N ASP A 98 9.40 -19.60 12.91
CA ASP A 98 8.67 -18.47 13.47
C ASP A 98 7.28 -18.43 12.81
N ARG A 99 6.25 -18.44 13.66
CA ARG A 99 4.85 -18.61 13.25
C ARG A 99 4.35 -17.34 12.58
N ASP A 100 4.63 -17.16 11.29
CA ASP A 100 3.71 -16.38 10.48
C ASP A 100 2.54 -17.28 10.06
N LEU A 101 1.70 -17.61 11.05
CA LEU A 101 0.45 -18.36 10.83
C LEU A 101 -0.41 -17.65 9.77
N THR A 102 -0.31 -16.32 9.67
CA THR A 102 -0.98 -15.47 8.69
C THR A 102 -0.59 -15.81 7.26
N GLY A 103 0.71 -15.91 6.96
CA GLY A 103 1.21 -16.30 5.63
C GLY A 103 0.74 -17.70 5.21
N SER A 104 0.66 -18.64 6.17
CA SER A 104 0.11 -19.98 5.91
C SER A 104 -1.40 -19.99 5.65
N LEU A 105 -2.16 -19.10 6.29
CA LEU A 105 -3.61 -18.96 6.10
C LEU A 105 -3.98 -18.39 4.72
N VAL A 106 -3.07 -17.61 4.10
CA VAL A 106 -3.27 -17.09 2.73
C VAL A 106 -2.89 -18.15 1.68
N SER A 107 -1.84 -18.93 1.93
CA SER A 107 -1.26 -19.81 0.93
C SER A 107 -1.79 -21.25 0.94
N ALA A 108 -2.19 -21.80 2.09
CA ALA A 108 -2.83 -23.12 2.17
C ALA A 108 -4.15 -23.23 1.37
N PRO A 109 -5.03 -22.22 1.34
CA PRO A 109 -6.20 -22.20 0.45
C PRO A 109 -5.83 -22.28 -1.03
N LEU A 110 -4.69 -21.73 -1.46
CA LEU A 110 -4.23 -21.84 -2.85
C LEU A 110 -3.83 -23.27 -3.18
N VAL A 111 -3.11 -23.96 -2.30
CA VAL A 111 -2.75 -25.38 -2.51
C VAL A 111 -4.01 -26.25 -2.61
N PHE A 112 -4.98 -26.04 -1.73
CA PHE A 112 -6.27 -26.72 -1.78
C PHE A 112 -7.02 -26.45 -3.10
N LEU A 113 -7.04 -25.19 -3.54
CA LEU A 113 -7.62 -24.77 -4.81
C LEU A 113 -6.95 -25.47 -6.01
N GLY A 114 -5.62 -25.56 -5.99
CA GLY A 114 -4.86 -26.29 -6.99
C GLY A 114 -5.23 -27.77 -7.04
N ALA A 115 -5.39 -28.42 -5.89
CA ALA A 115 -5.85 -29.80 -5.80
C ALA A 115 -7.26 -30.00 -6.41
N LEU A 116 -8.19 -29.08 -6.15
CA LEU A 116 -9.53 -29.11 -6.77
C LEU A 116 -9.47 -29.05 -8.30
N LEU A 117 -8.57 -28.22 -8.86
CA LEU A 117 -8.36 -28.14 -10.31
C LEU A 117 -7.70 -29.39 -10.89
N LEU A 118 -6.77 -30.02 -10.16
CA LEU A 118 -6.18 -31.31 -10.56
C LEU A 118 -7.25 -32.41 -10.63
N ILE A 119 -8.16 -32.46 -9.64
CA ILE A 119 -9.31 -33.38 -9.64
C ILE A 119 -10.21 -33.09 -10.84
N GLU A 120 -10.54 -31.83 -11.11
CA GLU A 120 -11.34 -31.45 -12.28
C GLU A 120 -10.67 -31.82 -13.59
N GLY A 121 -9.35 -31.68 -13.70
CA GLY A 121 -8.60 -32.09 -14.89
C GLY A 121 -8.68 -33.59 -15.14
N ARG A 122 -8.62 -34.41 -14.08
CA ARG A 122 -8.83 -35.86 -14.16
C ARG A 122 -10.28 -36.19 -14.55
N ASN A 123 -11.25 -35.52 -13.92
CA ASN A 123 -12.67 -35.74 -14.22
C ASN A 123 -13.03 -35.30 -15.65
N PHE A 124 -12.43 -34.23 -16.15
CA PHE A 124 -12.63 -33.75 -17.52
C PHE A 124 -12.16 -34.79 -18.55
N LYS A 125 -10.97 -35.38 -18.36
CA LYS A 125 -10.47 -36.48 -19.21
C LYS A 125 -11.43 -37.67 -19.22
N ARG A 126 -11.95 -38.07 -18.05
CA ARG A 126 -12.95 -39.16 -17.94
C ARG A 126 -14.25 -38.83 -18.68
N ARG A 127 -14.73 -37.59 -18.58
CA ARG A 127 -15.94 -37.14 -19.30
C ARG A 127 -15.74 -37.20 -20.80
N LEU A 128 -14.61 -36.73 -21.32
CA LEU A 128 -14.28 -36.83 -22.74
C LEU A 128 -14.21 -38.28 -23.21
N ALA A 129 -13.59 -39.17 -22.44
CA ALA A 129 -13.53 -40.60 -22.75
C ALA A 129 -14.93 -41.27 -22.80
N HIS A 130 -15.89 -40.77 -22.03
CA HIS A 130 -17.30 -41.21 -22.08
C HIS A 130 -18.14 -40.49 -23.16
N GLY A 131 -17.51 -39.83 -24.13
CA GLY A 131 -18.20 -39.18 -25.24
C GLY A 131 -18.90 -37.87 -24.86
N TRP A 132 -18.50 -37.21 -23.78
CA TRP A 132 -19.05 -35.90 -23.45
C TRP A 132 -18.68 -34.86 -24.51
N ILE A 133 -19.67 -34.14 -25.01
CA ILE A 133 -19.52 -33.06 -25.98
C ILE A 133 -19.85 -31.72 -25.29
N PRO A 134 -19.11 -30.62 -25.57
CA PRO A 134 -19.45 -29.29 -25.12
C PRO A 134 -20.86 -28.86 -25.55
N HIS A 135 -21.46 -27.96 -24.78
CA HIS A 135 -22.78 -27.43 -25.10
C HIS A 135 -22.75 -26.64 -26.44
N VAL A 136 -23.79 -26.78 -27.27
CA VAL A 136 -23.87 -26.16 -28.61
C VAL A 136 -23.90 -24.62 -28.52
N LYS A 137 -24.73 -24.08 -27.62
CA LYS A 137 -24.76 -22.63 -27.35
C LYS A 137 -23.40 -22.12 -26.84
N TRP A 138 -22.78 -21.21 -27.57
CA TRP A 138 -21.44 -20.65 -27.29
C TRP A 138 -21.29 -20.11 -25.87
N TRP A 139 -22.27 -19.36 -25.37
CA TRP A 139 -22.18 -18.74 -24.04
C TRP A 139 -22.19 -19.77 -22.91
N ARG A 140 -22.94 -20.87 -23.05
CA ARG A 140 -22.93 -21.98 -22.06
C ARG A 140 -21.61 -22.74 -22.08
N ARG A 141 -21.02 -22.90 -23.27
CA ARG A 141 -19.69 -23.50 -23.45
C ARG A 141 -18.61 -22.66 -22.79
N ASN A 142 -18.71 -21.33 -22.89
CA ASN A 142 -17.71 -20.38 -22.41
C ASN A 142 -18.09 -19.69 -21.09
N LEU A 143 -19.08 -20.20 -20.36
CA LEU A 143 -19.62 -19.57 -19.15
C LEU A 143 -18.52 -19.23 -18.14
N TRP A 144 -17.57 -20.15 -17.91
CA TRP A 144 -16.48 -19.93 -16.97
C TRP A 144 -15.51 -18.82 -17.39
N TYR A 145 -15.26 -18.64 -18.69
CA TYR A 145 -14.46 -17.50 -19.17
C TYR A 145 -15.20 -16.18 -18.99
N LEU A 146 -16.50 -16.16 -19.27
CA LEU A 146 -17.32 -14.97 -19.02
C LEU A 146 -17.31 -14.59 -17.54
N LEU A 147 -17.49 -15.57 -16.64
CA LEU A 147 -17.42 -15.35 -15.20
C LEU A 147 -16.03 -14.95 -14.72
N ALA A 148 -14.96 -15.35 -15.39
CA ALA A 148 -13.60 -14.95 -15.04
C ALA A 148 -13.21 -13.55 -15.54
N ILE A 149 -13.82 -13.07 -16.62
CA ILE A 149 -13.46 -11.79 -17.25
C ILE A 149 -14.38 -10.66 -16.81
N ILE A 150 -15.69 -10.91 -16.74
CA ILE A 150 -16.69 -9.87 -16.48
C ILE A 150 -16.46 -9.18 -15.13
N PRO A 151 -16.25 -9.89 -14.00
CA PRO A 151 -16.05 -9.22 -12.71
C PRO A 151 -14.75 -8.38 -12.65
N PRO A 152 -13.56 -8.89 -13.04
CA PRO A 152 -12.36 -8.04 -13.13
C PRO A 152 -12.51 -6.84 -14.06
N LEU A 153 -13.18 -7.00 -15.21
CA LEU A 153 -13.45 -5.89 -16.12
C LEU A 153 -14.41 -4.87 -15.49
N GLY A 154 -15.45 -5.33 -14.80
CA GLY A 154 -16.37 -4.47 -14.07
C GLY A 154 -15.68 -3.70 -12.94
N ILE A 155 -14.76 -4.34 -12.23
CA ILE A 155 -13.91 -3.70 -11.22
C ILE A 155 -13.02 -2.63 -11.85
N LEU A 156 -12.35 -2.94 -12.97
CA LEU A 156 -11.54 -1.98 -13.70
C LEU A 156 -12.35 -0.76 -14.13
N ILE A 157 -13.49 -0.97 -14.78
CA ILE A 157 -14.36 0.11 -15.23
C ILE A 157 -14.88 0.92 -14.03
N GLY A 158 -15.37 0.26 -12.99
CA GLY A 158 -15.96 0.91 -11.82
C GLY A 158 -14.95 1.75 -11.04
N LEU A 159 -13.79 1.18 -10.70
CA LEU A 159 -12.71 1.89 -10.02
C LEU A 159 -12.13 3.01 -10.89
N SER A 160 -11.97 2.79 -12.19
CA SER A 160 -11.49 3.85 -13.09
C SER A 160 -12.49 5.00 -13.18
N ALA A 161 -13.79 4.70 -13.32
CA ALA A 161 -14.83 5.72 -13.37
C ALA A 161 -14.90 6.55 -12.07
N TYR A 162 -14.64 5.92 -10.92
CA TYR A 162 -14.58 6.60 -9.63
C TYR A 162 -13.30 7.43 -9.45
N SER A 163 -12.13 6.87 -9.76
CA SER A 163 -10.83 7.45 -9.41
C SER A 163 -10.30 8.43 -10.47
N LEU A 164 -10.57 8.22 -11.75
CA LEU A 164 -10.06 9.08 -12.83
C LEU A 164 -10.44 10.55 -12.65
N PRO A 165 -11.67 10.92 -12.26
CA PRO A 165 -12.01 12.32 -12.03
C PRO A 165 -11.11 12.99 -10.98
N PHE A 166 -10.71 12.29 -9.91
CA PHE A 166 -9.80 12.83 -8.91
C PHE A 166 -8.40 12.99 -9.50
N VAL A 167 -7.81 11.88 -9.95
CA VAL A 167 -6.40 11.87 -10.35
C VAL A 167 -6.10 12.67 -11.63
N LEU A 168 -7.09 12.89 -12.51
CA LEU A 168 -6.94 13.72 -13.71
C LEU A 168 -7.20 15.21 -13.46
N THR A 169 -7.82 15.56 -12.33
CA THR A 169 -8.09 16.97 -11.96
C THR A 169 -7.15 17.48 -10.88
N ARG A 170 -6.16 16.68 -10.46
CA ARG A 170 -5.11 17.11 -9.53
C ARG A 170 -4.40 18.35 -10.04
N MET A 171 -4.30 19.35 -9.19
CA MET A 171 -3.49 20.54 -9.45
C MET A 171 -2.05 20.33 -8.99
N ASP A 172 -1.13 20.65 -9.89
CA ASP A 172 0.29 20.77 -9.61
C ASP A 172 0.78 22.06 -10.27
N ASP A 173 1.18 23.03 -9.46
CA ASP A 173 1.74 24.28 -9.96
C ASP A 173 3.25 24.19 -10.26
N GLY A 174 3.88 23.05 -9.99
CA GLY A 174 5.31 22.81 -10.19
C GLY A 174 6.22 23.57 -9.21
N ASP A 175 5.67 24.35 -8.29
CA ASP A 175 6.48 25.04 -7.29
C ASP A 175 6.79 24.09 -6.13
N ARG A 176 8.07 24.01 -5.80
CA ARG A 176 8.60 23.22 -4.70
C ARG A 176 9.33 24.07 -3.66
N GLY A 177 9.15 25.40 -3.74
CA GLY A 177 9.71 26.37 -2.81
C GLY A 177 9.00 26.39 -1.47
N MET A 178 9.39 27.36 -0.64
CA MET A 178 8.78 27.62 0.65
C MET A 178 7.36 28.18 0.45
N ARG A 179 6.37 27.65 1.17
CA ARG A 179 4.96 27.99 0.94
C ARG A 179 4.26 28.37 2.22
N LEU A 180 3.66 29.56 2.25
CA LEU A 180 2.63 29.89 3.24
C LEU A 180 1.34 29.17 2.84
N ILE A 181 0.82 28.31 3.71
CA ILE A 181 -0.49 27.68 3.55
C ILE A 181 -1.42 28.27 4.61
N ASN A 182 -2.44 28.98 4.14
CA ASN A 182 -3.46 29.53 5.03
C ASN A 182 -4.40 28.40 5.46
N GLY A 183 -4.24 27.95 6.69
CA GLY A 183 -5.04 26.89 7.28
C GLY A 183 -6.27 27.43 7.99
N ASN A 184 -7.21 26.56 8.33
CA ASN A 184 -8.31 26.96 9.19
C ASN A 184 -7.75 27.27 10.60
N GLU A 185 -7.80 28.53 11.01
CA GLU A 185 -7.35 29.04 12.33
C GLU A 185 -5.82 29.05 12.57
N SER A 186 -4.99 28.70 11.58
CA SER A 186 -3.52 28.78 11.69
C SER A 186 -2.88 28.87 10.30
N ASP A 187 -2.02 29.86 10.13
CA ASP A 187 -1.24 30.06 8.90
C ASP A 187 0.18 29.57 9.16
N LEU A 188 0.65 28.58 8.41
CA LEU A 188 1.98 28.01 8.58
C LEU A 188 2.80 28.14 7.32
N VAL A 189 4.10 28.39 7.50
CA VAL A 189 5.10 28.33 6.43
C VAL A 189 5.66 26.91 6.37
N TRP A 190 5.55 26.28 5.20
CA TRP A 190 6.00 24.93 4.95
C TRP A 190 7.33 24.94 4.19
N ALA A 191 8.23 24.06 4.62
CA ALA A 191 9.57 23.99 4.07
C ALA A 191 9.58 23.61 2.57
N PRO A 192 10.52 24.15 1.79
CA PRO A 192 10.77 23.77 0.40
C PRO A 192 11.29 22.32 0.27
N GLU A 193 11.29 21.80 -0.96
CA GLU A 193 11.82 20.48 -1.28
C GLU A 193 13.31 20.39 -0.92
N GLY A 194 13.68 19.29 -0.27
CA GLY A 194 14.99 19.12 0.34
C GLY A 194 14.84 18.54 1.74
N PRO A 195 15.78 18.79 2.65
CA PRO A 195 15.76 18.20 3.99
C PRO A 195 14.49 18.44 4.79
N GLY A 196 13.73 19.52 4.54
CA GLY A 196 12.44 19.77 5.17
C GLY A 196 11.22 19.17 4.45
N TRP A 197 11.38 18.59 3.26
CA TRP A 197 10.27 18.02 2.48
C TRP A 197 10.76 17.01 1.43
N ASN A 198 10.27 15.77 1.51
CA ASN A 198 10.55 14.73 0.50
C ASN A 198 12.05 14.49 0.26
N TRP A 199 12.83 14.46 1.34
CA TRP A 199 14.27 14.24 1.24
C TRP A 199 14.61 12.76 1.04
N LYS A 200 14.65 12.33 -0.22
CA LYS A 200 15.06 10.98 -0.58
C LYS A 200 16.55 10.77 -0.28
N GLN A 201 16.84 9.73 0.49
CA GLN A 201 18.18 9.36 0.91
C GLN A 201 18.88 8.49 -0.14
N ASP A 202 20.22 8.37 -0.03
CA ASP A 202 21.06 7.61 -0.97
C ASP A 202 20.69 6.13 -1.07
N TYR A 203 20.12 5.54 -0.01
CA TYR A 203 19.63 4.15 -0.05
C TYR A 203 18.33 3.98 -0.86
N GLY A 204 17.79 5.06 -1.42
CA GLY A 204 16.64 5.05 -2.33
C GLY A 204 15.28 5.15 -1.65
N GLY A 205 15.23 5.40 -0.33
CA GLY A 205 13.99 5.63 0.42
C GLY A 205 13.98 6.96 1.16
N TYR A 206 12.97 7.16 2.00
CA TYR A 206 12.80 8.35 2.82
C TYR A 206 12.95 7.98 4.30
N PRO A 207 13.42 8.92 5.15
CA PRO A 207 13.60 8.68 6.58
C PRO A 207 12.33 8.15 7.25
N SER A 208 12.51 7.11 8.08
CA SER A 208 11.43 6.63 8.94
C SER A 208 11.16 7.63 10.07
N TRP A 209 10.03 7.47 10.77
CA TRP A 209 9.71 8.30 11.92
C TRP A 209 10.83 8.32 12.98
N ASN A 210 11.38 7.14 13.32
CA ASN A 210 12.55 7.03 14.23
C ASN A 210 13.77 7.82 13.73
N MET A 211 14.09 7.73 12.44
CA MET A 211 15.24 8.44 11.87
C MET A 211 15.05 9.96 11.98
N VAL A 212 13.83 10.45 11.70
CA VAL A 212 13.49 11.87 11.82
C VAL A 212 13.57 12.30 13.28
N ALA A 213 12.96 11.56 14.20
CA ALA A 213 12.90 11.88 15.64
C ALA A 213 14.28 11.94 16.29
N LEU A 214 15.21 11.08 15.88
CA LEU A 214 16.53 10.94 16.50
C LEU A 214 17.64 11.70 15.76
N TYR A 215 17.30 12.55 14.79
CA TYR A 215 18.29 13.21 13.94
C TYR A 215 19.37 13.93 14.77
N GLY A 216 18.97 14.68 15.79
CA GLY A 216 19.85 15.43 16.69
C GLY A 216 20.53 14.61 17.79
N VAL A 217 20.20 13.33 17.95
CA VAL A 217 20.88 12.44 18.90
C VAL A 217 22.27 12.12 18.34
N GLN A 218 23.32 12.19 19.17
CA GLN A 218 24.69 11.95 18.72
C GLN A 218 24.89 10.51 18.22
N PRO A 219 25.58 10.31 17.08
CA PRO A 219 26.11 11.33 16.17
C PRO A 219 24.99 12.02 15.36
N VAL A 220 25.00 13.36 15.25
CA VAL A 220 23.97 14.12 14.52
C VAL A 220 23.87 13.65 13.07
N GLY A 221 22.64 13.48 12.56
CA GLY A 221 22.37 12.95 11.22
C GLY A 221 21.50 11.67 11.26
N PHE A 222 21.57 10.86 10.21
CA PHE A 222 20.85 9.57 10.12
C PHE A 222 21.73 8.34 10.39
N GLU A 223 22.90 8.56 10.96
CA GLU A 223 23.77 7.48 11.41
C GLU A 223 23.15 6.67 12.54
N ASP A 224 23.70 5.47 12.79
CA ASP A 224 23.24 4.59 13.86
C ASP A 224 23.28 5.29 15.22
N LYS A 225 22.15 5.25 15.93
CA LYS A 225 21.97 5.93 17.22
C LYS A 225 22.20 4.95 18.37
N PRO A 226 23.27 5.09 19.17
CA PRO A 226 23.51 4.19 20.29
C PRO A 226 22.33 4.18 21.28
N GLY A 227 21.86 2.98 21.64
CA GLY A 227 20.70 2.81 22.53
C GLY A 227 19.34 2.76 21.82
N PHE A 228 19.31 2.84 20.49
CA PHE A 228 18.11 2.66 19.68
C PHE A 228 18.29 1.52 18.68
N ASP A 229 17.85 0.32 19.07
CA ASP A 229 17.75 -0.85 18.21
C ASP A 229 16.29 -1.32 18.08
N SER A 230 15.67 -1.00 16.94
CA SER A 230 14.28 -1.36 16.67
C SER A 230 14.02 -2.87 16.67
N LYS A 231 15.07 -3.69 16.45
CA LYS A 231 14.99 -5.16 16.54
C LYS A 231 14.96 -5.65 17.99
N LYS A 232 15.48 -4.85 18.93
CA LYS A 232 15.38 -5.10 20.38
C LYS A 232 14.17 -4.43 21.02
N GLY A 233 13.38 -3.71 20.24
CA GLY A 233 12.18 -3.02 20.71
C GLY A 233 12.45 -1.63 21.29
N GLU A 234 13.61 -1.04 20.97
CA GLU A 234 13.98 0.32 21.35
C GLU A 234 13.54 1.27 20.23
N PHE A 235 12.65 2.20 20.54
CA PHE A 235 12.05 3.15 19.59
C PHE A 235 12.15 4.56 20.13
N ALA A 236 12.13 5.52 19.20
CA ALA A 236 12.06 6.91 19.60
C ALA A 236 10.69 7.23 20.22
N THR A 237 10.67 8.16 21.18
CA THR A 237 9.45 8.65 21.84
C THR A 237 8.99 9.98 21.25
N GLU A 238 7.74 10.36 21.51
CA GLU A 238 7.24 11.70 21.17
C GLU A 238 8.07 12.82 21.83
N GLU A 239 8.57 12.61 23.06
CA GLU A 239 9.48 13.56 23.72
C GLU A 239 10.79 13.73 22.95
N GLU A 240 11.32 12.64 22.39
CA GLU A 240 12.52 12.68 21.56
C GLU A 240 12.25 13.33 20.20
N MET A 241 11.09 13.08 19.60
CA MET A 241 10.63 13.81 18.42
C MET A 241 10.61 15.31 18.71
N LEU A 242 10.01 15.76 19.81
CA LEU A 242 9.98 17.19 20.15
C LEU A 242 11.37 17.80 20.38
N LYS A 243 12.34 17.02 20.88
CA LYS A 243 13.64 17.52 21.32
C LYS A 243 14.75 17.41 20.28
N TYR A 244 14.71 16.40 19.43
CA TYR A 244 15.84 16.04 18.57
C TYR A 244 15.47 15.89 17.09
N ASN A 245 14.23 16.17 16.69
CA ASN A 245 13.84 15.95 15.30
C ASN A 245 14.65 16.77 14.29
N LEU A 246 14.70 16.27 13.06
CA LEU A 246 15.40 16.90 11.95
C LEU A 246 14.99 18.35 11.71
N CYS A 247 13.70 18.70 11.84
CA CYS A 247 13.23 20.05 11.54
C CYS A 247 13.91 21.10 12.44
N LEU A 248 14.28 20.74 13.68
CA LEU A 248 14.98 21.65 14.58
C LEU A 248 16.35 22.09 14.05
N TYR A 249 16.95 21.34 13.13
CA TYR A 249 18.27 21.60 12.55
C TYR A 249 18.20 22.30 11.18
N LEU A 250 17.00 22.58 10.67
CA LEU A 250 16.84 23.35 9.44
C LEU A 250 17.18 24.83 9.68
N GLY A 251 18.01 25.38 8.80
CA GLY A 251 18.25 26.81 8.69
C GLY A 251 17.00 27.58 8.26
N GLU A 252 17.04 28.90 8.33
CA GLU A 252 15.88 29.77 8.02
C GLU A 252 15.35 29.57 6.59
N ASP A 253 16.22 29.18 5.66
CA ASP A 253 15.87 28.89 4.26
C ASP A 253 15.05 27.59 4.09
N GLY A 254 15.01 26.72 5.10
CA GLY A 254 14.31 25.43 5.08
C GLY A 254 14.98 24.37 4.18
N ILE A 255 16.17 24.63 3.65
CA ILE A 255 16.94 23.69 2.81
C ILE A 255 18.31 23.33 3.39
N THR A 256 18.87 24.19 4.24
CA THR A 256 20.20 23.96 4.84
C THR A 256 20.06 23.23 6.16
N LEU A 257 20.81 22.14 6.35
CA LEU A 257 20.91 21.44 7.63
C LEU A 257 22.15 21.93 8.38
N GLU A 258 21.92 22.48 9.56
CA GLU A 258 22.96 22.99 10.45
C GLU A 258 23.46 21.88 11.40
N THR A 259 24.66 22.09 11.96
CA THR A 259 25.23 21.16 12.94
C THR A 259 24.62 21.32 14.34
N GLU A 260 24.03 22.49 14.61
CA GLU A 260 23.41 22.86 15.88
C GLU A 260 21.90 23.13 15.67
N PRO A 261 21.05 22.87 16.67
CA PRO A 261 19.62 23.12 16.57
C PRO A 261 19.31 24.62 16.43
N GLN A 262 18.61 24.98 15.37
CA GLN A 262 18.14 26.33 15.07
C GLN A 262 16.80 26.65 15.74
N ASN A 263 15.95 25.63 15.94
CA ASN A 263 14.61 25.75 16.54
C ASN A 263 13.69 26.75 15.80
N ILE A 264 13.87 26.87 14.49
CA ILE A 264 13.03 27.70 13.62
C ILE A 264 11.85 26.88 13.08
N TRP A 265 12.14 25.64 12.68
CA TRP A 265 11.15 24.72 12.12
C TRP A 265 10.82 23.62 13.12
N GLN A 266 9.60 23.10 12.99
CA GLN A 266 9.09 22.00 13.79
C GLN A 266 8.46 20.93 12.91
N MET A 267 8.34 19.74 13.48
CA MET A 267 7.57 18.66 12.89
C MET A 267 6.07 18.98 12.97
N PRO A 268 5.30 18.89 11.87
CA PRO A 268 3.87 19.16 11.88
C PRO A 268 3.11 18.09 12.67
N THR A 269 2.10 18.54 13.39
CA THR A 269 1.11 17.69 14.05
C THR A 269 0.05 17.19 13.06
N ILE A 270 -0.77 16.21 13.46
CA ILE A 270 -1.92 15.77 12.68
C ILE A 270 -2.88 16.94 12.41
N ASN A 271 -3.05 17.83 13.38
CA ASN A 271 -3.89 19.02 13.25
C ASN A 271 -3.33 20.04 12.26
N ASP A 272 -2.01 20.20 12.19
CA ASP A 272 -1.38 21.08 11.19
C ASP A 272 -1.66 20.58 9.77
N TYR A 273 -1.58 19.26 9.56
CA TYR A 273 -1.97 18.66 8.28
C TYR A 273 -3.46 18.81 8.01
N ALA A 274 -4.33 18.59 9.01
CA ALA A 274 -5.77 18.75 8.87
C ALA A 274 -6.11 20.17 8.35
N ARG A 275 -5.49 21.18 8.95
CA ARG A 275 -5.69 22.58 8.57
C ARG A 275 -5.09 22.93 7.22
N ALA A 276 -4.03 22.26 6.78
CA ALA A 276 -3.35 22.53 5.51
C ALA A 276 -3.93 21.77 4.30
N PHE A 277 -4.79 20.78 4.52
CA PHE A 277 -5.41 20.05 3.42
C PHE A 277 -6.23 20.98 2.52
N ALA A 278 -6.13 20.73 1.22
CA ALA A 278 -6.78 21.54 0.20
C ALA A 278 -7.22 20.68 -0.98
N ARG A 279 -8.10 21.27 -1.80
CA ARG A 279 -8.43 20.80 -3.14
C ARG A 279 -8.70 21.98 -4.05
N HIS A 280 -8.08 21.98 -5.21
CA HIS A 280 -8.15 23.02 -6.23
C HIS A 280 -7.81 24.42 -5.69
N GLY A 281 -6.80 24.48 -4.80
CA GLY A 281 -6.38 25.70 -4.13
C GLY A 281 -7.32 26.20 -3.04
N ILE A 282 -8.38 25.46 -2.72
CA ILE A 282 -9.35 25.79 -1.68
C ILE A 282 -9.08 24.90 -0.46
N ASN A 283 -9.02 25.50 0.73
CA ASN A 283 -8.87 24.76 1.97
C ASN A 283 -10.00 23.72 2.13
N ALA A 284 -9.66 22.51 2.57
CA ALA A 284 -10.59 21.39 2.67
C ALA A 284 -11.47 21.43 3.93
N GLY A 285 -11.16 22.28 4.89
CA GLY A 285 -11.88 22.39 6.16
C GLY A 285 -11.79 21.13 7.01
N CYS A 286 -10.67 20.39 6.93
CA CYS A 286 -10.54 19.12 7.62
C CYS A 286 -10.33 19.31 9.12
N THR A 287 -10.94 18.42 9.90
CA THR A 287 -10.76 18.32 11.35
C THR A 287 -10.53 16.86 11.72
N TRP A 288 -9.53 16.63 12.57
CA TRP A 288 -9.28 15.30 13.12
C TRP A 288 -10.01 15.14 14.45
N GLN A 289 -10.69 14.00 14.63
CA GLN A 289 -11.50 13.71 15.82
C GLN A 289 -10.75 12.87 16.86
N GLY A 290 -9.43 12.65 16.68
CA GLY A 290 -8.62 11.83 17.56
C GLY A 290 -8.67 10.33 17.28
N GLU A 291 -9.40 9.90 16.24
CA GLU A 291 -9.53 8.49 15.88
C GLU A 291 -8.43 8.04 14.91
N THR A 292 -7.88 6.84 15.16
CA THR A 292 -6.89 6.20 14.28
C THR A 292 -7.61 5.29 13.28
N HIS A 293 -7.02 5.07 12.10
CA HIS A 293 -7.62 4.27 11.03
C HIS A 293 -8.95 4.85 10.53
N ASP A 294 -9.04 6.18 10.51
CA ASP A 294 -10.21 6.89 10.03
C ASP A 294 -9.85 8.08 9.16
N GLN A 295 -10.80 8.51 8.35
CA GLN A 295 -10.69 9.71 7.54
C GLN A 295 -11.12 10.94 8.35
N MET A 296 -10.32 12.00 8.31
CA MET A 296 -10.72 13.29 8.88
C MET A 296 -12.06 13.77 8.32
N THR A 297 -12.83 14.46 9.15
CA THR A 297 -14.06 15.12 8.71
C THR A 297 -13.69 16.39 7.97
N CYS A 298 -13.93 16.44 6.66
CA CYS A 298 -13.64 17.57 5.79
C CYS A 298 -14.90 18.07 5.08
N GLU A 299 -14.97 19.38 4.84
CA GLU A 299 -16.03 19.98 4.01
C GLU A 299 -15.86 19.59 2.54
N ILE A 300 -14.60 19.54 2.08
CA ILE A 300 -14.21 19.09 0.76
C ILE A 300 -13.23 17.95 0.92
N LYS A 301 -13.44 16.83 0.22
CA LYS A 301 -12.47 15.73 0.22
C LYS A 301 -11.13 16.22 -0.37
N PRO A 302 -10.02 16.22 0.40
CA PRO A 302 -8.72 16.66 -0.11
C PRO A 302 -8.14 15.64 -1.09
N ASP A 303 -7.15 16.08 -1.87
CA ASP A 303 -6.40 15.22 -2.78
C ASP A 303 -4.90 15.58 -2.74
N LYS A 304 -4.10 14.76 -3.43
CA LYS A 304 -2.66 14.94 -3.57
C LYS A 304 -2.39 16.09 -4.54
N GLU A 305 -2.42 17.32 -4.02
CA GLU A 305 -2.25 18.57 -4.76
C GLU A 305 -1.27 19.53 -4.08
N THR A 306 -0.68 20.43 -4.86
CA THR A 306 0.11 21.53 -4.31
C THR A 306 -0.81 22.49 -3.52
N PRO A 307 -0.28 23.20 -2.49
CA PRO A 307 1.12 23.29 -2.06
C PRO A 307 1.57 22.25 -1.02
N LEU A 308 0.67 21.43 -0.48
CA LEU A 308 1.04 20.47 0.58
C LEU A 308 1.71 19.22 0.01
N TRP A 309 1.21 18.73 -1.12
CA TRP A 309 1.69 17.52 -1.77
C TRP A 309 2.38 17.84 -3.10
N ALA A 310 3.32 16.99 -3.49
CA ALA A 310 3.87 16.97 -4.84
C ALA A 310 3.21 15.82 -5.62
N PRO A 311 2.25 16.11 -6.53
CA PRO A 311 1.46 15.08 -7.20
C PRO A 311 2.28 14.15 -8.11
N ASP A 312 3.40 14.66 -8.61
CA ASP A 312 4.35 13.98 -9.50
C ASP A 312 5.38 13.11 -8.77
N LEU A 313 5.50 13.23 -7.44
CA LEU A 313 6.44 12.46 -6.62
C LEU A 313 5.77 11.25 -5.95
N GLU A 314 6.58 10.29 -5.48
CA GLU A 314 6.11 9.05 -4.85
C GLU A 314 5.33 9.22 -3.55
N PRO A 315 5.74 10.11 -2.61
CA PRO A 315 5.12 10.16 -1.29
C PRO A 315 3.63 10.44 -1.32
N ILE A 316 2.88 9.66 -0.53
CA ILE A 316 1.44 9.79 -0.33
C ILE A 316 1.06 9.78 1.16
N TYR A 317 2.06 9.58 2.01
CA TYR A 317 1.95 9.59 3.46
C TYR A 317 3.00 10.54 4.03
N TYR A 318 2.58 11.40 4.96
CA TYR A 318 3.50 12.20 5.74
C TYR A 318 3.42 11.82 7.22
N TRP A 319 4.58 11.61 7.83
CA TRP A 319 4.70 11.45 9.27
C TRP A 319 4.15 12.69 9.98
N ALA A 320 3.48 12.46 11.11
CA ALA A 320 3.12 13.49 12.07
C ALA A 320 4.05 13.44 13.29
N ALA A 321 4.08 14.51 14.06
CA ALA A 321 4.90 14.62 15.27
C ALA A 321 4.47 13.62 16.36
N GLU A 322 3.20 13.29 16.41
CA GLU A 322 2.60 12.46 17.46
C GLU A 322 2.94 10.97 17.30
N GLU A 323 3.17 10.30 18.43
CA GLU A 323 3.25 8.84 18.47
C GLU A 323 1.88 8.21 18.69
N SER A 324 1.67 7.01 18.14
CA SER A 324 0.43 6.25 18.38
C SER A 324 0.58 5.30 19.57
N ASP A 325 1.73 4.63 19.64
CA ASP A 325 2.14 3.82 20.77
C ASP A 325 3.67 3.67 20.80
N GLN A 326 4.18 2.79 21.66
CA GLN A 326 5.63 2.56 21.79
C GLN A 326 6.30 2.15 20.46
N ARG A 327 5.61 1.42 19.58
CA ARG A 327 6.15 0.87 18.33
C ARG A 327 5.68 1.61 17.09
N ASN A 328 4.56 2.32 17.17
CA ASN A 328 3.88 2.93 16.04
C ASN A 328 3.79 4.46 16.16
N ALA A 329 3.90 5.14 15.03
CA ALA A 329 3.68 6.57 14.93
C ALA A 329 2.62 6.90 13.88
N TYR A 330 2.00 8.07 14.03
CA TYR A 330 0.97 8.53 13.13
C TYR A 330 1.54 9.04 11.82
N PHE A 331 0.79 8.78 10.75
CA PHE A 331 0.97 9.44 9.47
C PHE A 331 -0.40 9.85 8.91
N VAL A 332 -0.35 10.88 8.09
CA VAL A 332 -1.50 11.37 7.33
C VAL A 332 -1.34 11.01 5.87
N SER A 333 -2.43 10.61 5.24
CA SER A 333 -2.52 10.36 3.79
C SER A 333 -3.07 11.59 3.07
N TYR A 334 -2.71 11.78 1.80
CA TYR A 334 -3.16 12.92 0.98
C TYR A 334 -4.68 13.13 0.91
N ASN A 335 -5.45 12.07 1.15
CA ASN A 335 -6.92 12.09 1.16
C ASN A 335 -7.52 12.33 2.55
N GLY A 336 -6.71 12.73 3.55
CA GLY A 336 -7.15 13.02 4.92
C GLY A 336 -7.30 11.79 5.81
N TRP A 337 -6.82 10.62 5.41
CA TRP A 337 -6.77 9.45 6.30
C TRP A 337 -5.66 9.58 7.34
N VAL A 338 -5.97 9.28 8.60
CA VAL A 338 -4.99 9.18 9.69
C VAL A 338 -4.84 7.71 10.07
N ASN A 339 -3.60 7.24 10.08
CA ASN A 339 -3.30 5.87 10.45
C ASN A 339 -1.95 5.80 11.18
N ALA A 340 -1.66 4.66 11.78
CA ALA A 340 -0.42 4.42 12.50
C ALA A 340 0.32 3.23 11.88
N THR A 341 1.65 3.34 11.83
CA THR A 341 2.50 2.22 11.42
C THR A 341 3.83 2.25 12.15
N TYR A 342 4.62 1.20 11.94
CA TYR A 342 5.87 0.93 12.64
C TYR A 342 6.87 2.08 12.48
N LYS A 343 7.37 2.64 13.60
CA LYS A 343 8.25 3.83 13.63
C LYS A 343 9.57 3.66 12.88
N ALA A 344 10.10 2.44 12.85
CA ALA A 344 11.32 2.10 12.11
C ALA A 344 11.04 1.62 10.68
N GLY A 345 9.77 1.55 10.27
CA GLY A 345 9.36 1.21 8.92
C GLY A 345 9.51 2.41 8.00
N GLY A 346 10.44 2.34 7.05
CA GLY A 346 10.54 3.28 5.93
C GLY A 346 10.00 2.62 4.67
N ASN A 347 8.88 3.13 4.14
CA ASN A 347 8.42 2.78 2.80
C ASN A 347 8.72 3.98 1.89
N PRO A 348 9.16 3.78 0.64
CA PRO A 348 9.29 4.86 -0.36
C PRO A 348 8.08 5.82 -0.48
N ARG A 349 6.91 5.43 0.02
CA ARG A 349 5.69 6.24 0.06
C ARG A 349 5.52 7.15 1.28
N HIS A 350 6.29 6.92 2.35
CA HIS A 350 6.26 7.70 3.58
C HIS A 350 7.35 8.75 3.56
N SER A 351 6.98 9.99 3.79
CA SER A 351 7.91 11.11 3.89
C SER A 351 7.50 11.98 5.07
N TYR A 352 8.01 13.20 5.15
CA TYR A 352 7.66 14.19 6.14
C TYR A 352 7.71 15.59 5.52
N ARG A 353 7.24 16.54 6.29
CA ARG A 353 7.31 17.98 6.06
C ARG A 353 7.80 18.65 7.33
N CYS A 354 8.36 19.84 7.21
CA CYS A 354 8.64 20.73 8.34
C CYS A 354 7.86 22.03 8.17
N VAL A 355 7.43 22.63 9.29
CA VAL A 355 6.65 23.87 9.32
C VAL A 355 7.23 24.87 10.31
N ARG A 356 6.89 26.14 10.13
CA ARG A 356 7.13 27.20 11.11
C ARG A 356 6.00 28.22 11.09
N GLU A 357 5.92 29.00 12.16
CA GLU A 357 5.10 30.21 12.18
C GLU A 357 5.66 31.26 11.19
N PRO A 358 4.81 32.12 10.59
CA PRO A 358 5.19 33.07 9.53
C PRO A 358 6.33 34.03 9.87
#